data_AF-X1V4M9-F1
#
_entry.id   AF-X1V4M9-F1
#
_cell.length_a   1.000
_cell.length_b   1.000
_cell.length_c   1.000
_cell.angle_alpha   90.00
_cell.angle_beta   90.00
_cell.angle_gamma   90.00
#
_symmetry.space_group_name_H-M   'P 1'
#
loop_
_entity.id
_entity.type
_entity.pdbx_description
1 polymer ?
#
loop_
_entity_poly.entity_id
_entity_poly.type
_entity_poly.pdbx_seq_one_letter_code
_entity_poly.pdbx_strand_id
1 'polypeptide(L)' 'MVMEYSKEVMENFLHPKNMGEIKNPDGIGEVGNPLCGDIMWLYIKVDKKKNIISDIKFQTFG' A
#
# COMPACT_ATOMS: atom_id res chain seq x y z
N MET A 1 -20.50 -18.58 13.93
CA MET A 1 -19.22 -19.17 13.49
C MET A 1 -18.36 -17.98 13.07
N VAL A 2 -17.34 -17.64 13.86
CA VAL A 2 -16.46 -16.51 13.56
C VAL A 2 -15.66 -16.91 12.33
N MET A 3 -15.85 -16.21 11.21
CA MET A 3 -14.91 -16.34 10.10
C MET A 3 -13.63 -15.64 10.54
N GLU A 4 -12.71 -16.41 11.10
CA GLU A 4 -11.35 -15.93 11.32
C GLU A 4 -10.74 -15.56 9.96
N TYR A 5 -10.06 -14.41 9.92
CA TYR A 5 -9.29 -14.03 8.75
C TYR A 5 -8.34 -15.17 8.36
N SER A 6 -8.11 -15.33 7.06
CA SER A 6 -7.17 -16.35 6.61
C SER A 6 -5.79 -16.08 7.21
N LYS A 7 -5.00 -17.15 7.37
CA LYS A 7 -3.61 -17.04 7.83
C LYS A 7 -2.81 -16.05 6.97
N GLU A 8 -3.08 -16.03 5.66
CA GLU A 8 -2.44 -15.12 4.71
C GLU A 8 -2.81 -13.66 4.97
N VAL A 9 -4.09 -13.36 5.26
CA VAL A 9 -4.51 -12.00 5.62
C VAL A 9 -3.83 -11.56 6.92
N MET A 10 -3.84 -12.42 7.94
CA MET A 10 -3.22 -12.09 9.23
C MET A 10 -1.72 -11.87 9.11
N GLU A 11 -1.01 -12.67 8.30
CA GLU A 11 0.42 -12.52 8.06
C GLU A 11 0.73 -11.17 7.39
N ASN A 12 0.01 -10.80 6.33
CA ASN A 12 0.23 -9.51 5.67
C ASN A 12 -0.19 -8.32 6.53
N PHE A 13 -1.13 -8.50 7.44
CA PHE A 13 -1.55 -7.46 8.38
C PHE A 13 -0.48 -7.21 9.46
N LEU A 14 0.06 -8.28 10.05
CA LEU A 14 1.09 -8.20 11.11
C LEU A 14 2.48 -7.86 10.55
N HIS A 15 2.77 -8.29 9.33
CA HIS A 15 4.05 -8.13 8.66
C HIS A 15 3.88 -7.57 7.24
N PRO A 16 3.37 -6.32 7.12
CA PRO A 16 3.08 -5.74 5.82
C PRO A 16 4.34 -5.53 5.01
N LYS A 17 4.36 -6.09 3.81
CA LYS A 17 5.41 -5.84 2.82
C LYS A 17 5.18 -4.46 2.22
N ASN A 18 6.26 -3.73 1.96
CA ASN A 18 6.20 -2.43 1.27
C ASN A 18 5.47 -1.31 2.03
N MET A 19 5.25 -1.43 3.33
CA MET A 19 4.75 -0.30 4.13
C MET A 19 5.79 0.84 4.18
N GLY A 20 5.31 2.09 4.10
CA GLY A 20 6.08 3.31 4.25
C GLY A 20 5.98 4.25 3.05
N GLU A 21 6.84 5.27 3.06
CA GLU A 21 6.94 6.28 2.00
C GLU A 21 8.16 6.06 1.13
N ILE A 22 8.05 6.48 -0.14
CA ILE A 22 9.20 6.65 -1.03
C ILE A 22 9.55 8.14 -1.06
N LYS A 23 10.82 8.49 -0.84
CA LYS A 23 11.28 9.88 -1.04
C LYS A 23 11.31 10.24 -2.53
N ASN A 24 10.75 11.39 -2.88
CA ASN A 24 10.67 11.92 -4.25
C ASN A 24 10.10 10.93 -5.27
N PRO A 25 8.93 10.32 -5.03
CA PRO A 25 8.38 9.27 -5.89
C PRO A 25 8.09 9.81 -7.31
N ASP A 26 8.06 8.93 -8.30
CA ASP A 26 7.66 9.30 -9.66
C ASP A 26 6.13 9.43 -9.80
N GLY A 27 5.38 8.81 -8.90
CA GLY A 27 3.92 8.93 -8.80
C GLY A 27 3.41 8.69 -7.38
N ILE A 28 2.35 9.41 -7.01
CA ILE A 28 1.61 9.26 -5.75
C ILE A 28 0.12 9.22 -6.08
N GLY A 29 -0.59 8.24 -5.53
CA GLY A 29 -2.05 8.21 -5.50
C GLY A 29 -2.55 8.27 -4.06
N GLU A 30 -3.57 9.09 -3.80
CA GLU A 30 -4.26 9.19 -2.51
C GLU A 30 -5.75 8.98 -2.73
N VAL A 31 -6.33 8.05 -1.96
CA VAL A 31 -7.77 7.79 -1.97
C VAL A 31 -8.21 7.47 -0.55
N GLY A 32 -9.36 8.00 -0.13
CA GLY A 32 -9.98 7.66 1.14
C GLY A 32 -11.47 7.38 1.01
N ASN A 33 -12.01 6.57 1.92
CA ASN A 33 -13.43 6.33 2.05
C ASN A 33 -13.99 7.09 3.28
N PRO A 34 -14.77 8.17 3.09
CA PRO A 34 -15.26 9.00 4.19
C PRO A 34 -16.22 8.28 5.14
N LEU A 35 -16.78 7.12 4.74
CA LEU A 35 -17.68 6.34 5.60
C LEU A 35 -16.94 5.41 6.56
N CYS A 36 -15.78 4.88 6.14
CA CYS A 36 -15.01 3.91 6.93
C CYS A 36 -13.84 4.56 7.69
N GLY A 37 -13.39 5.75 7.24
CA GLY A 37 -12.22 6.41 7.81
C GLY A 37 -10.89 5.92 7.22
N ASP A 38 -10.94 4.95 6.31
CA ASP A 38 -9.76 4.43 5.61
C ASP A 38 -9.21 5.47 4.64
N ILE A 39 -7.94 5.83 4.79
CA ILE A 39 -7.20 6.69 3.85
C ILE A 39 -5.93 5.97 3.46
N MET A 40 -5.69 5.84 2.15
CA MET A 40 -4.54 5.12 1.59
C MET A 40 -3.74 6.01 0.64
N TRP A 41 -2.41 5.96 0.81
CA TRP A 41 -1.42 6.51 -0.11
C TRP A 41 -0.64 5.37 -0.77
N LEU A 42 -0.44 5.49 -2.08
CA LEU A 42 0.38 4.59 -2.88
C LEU A 42 1.49 5.38 -3.56
N TYR A 43 2.74 4.98 -3.33
CA TYR A 43 3.94 5.61 -3.87
C TYR A 43 4.62 4.66 -4.86
N ILE A 44 5.03 5.16 -6.03
CA ILE A 44 5.76 4.36 -7.02
C ILE A 44 7.04 5.05 -7.50
N LYS A 45 8.04 4.23 -7.82
CA LYS A 45 9.19 4.57 -8.66
C LYS A 45 9.10 3.83 -9.98
N VAL A 46 9.46 4.51 -11.07
CA VAL A 46 9.38 3.93 -12.42
C VAL A 46 10.74 3.98 -13.08
N ASP A 47 11.25 2.81 -13.50
CA ASP A 47 12.36 2.76 -14.44
C ASP A 47 11.83 3.16 -15.83
N LYS A 48 12.06 4.41 -16.21
CA LYS A 48 11.57 4.98 -17.48
C LYS A 48 12.14 4.30 -18.73
N LYS A 49 13.32 3.67 -18.65
CA LYS A 49 13.93 2.99 -19.80
C LYS A 49 13.28 1.63 -20.05
N LYS A 50 12.99 0.91 -18.97
CA LYS A 50 12.36 -0.41 -19.03
C LYS A 50 10.83 -0.35 -19.02
N ASN A 51 10.28 0.81 -18.67
CA ASN A 51 8.84 1.04 -18.49
C ASN A 51 8.23 0.07 -17.45
N ILE A 52 8.89 -0.08 -16.30
CA ILE A 52 8.44 -0.94 -15.19
C ILE A 52 8.42 -0.17 -13.87
N ILE A 53 7.57 -0.60 -12.94
CA ILE A 53 7.63 -0.14 -11.54
C ILE A 53 8.85 -0.79 -10.89
N SER A 54 9.80 0.02 -10.44
CA SER A 54 11.05 -0.43 -9.82
C SER A 54 10.96 -0.50 -8.29
N ASP A 55 10.08 0.30 -7.68
CA ASP A 55 9.74 0.23 -6.27
C ASP A 55 8.30 0.70 -6.05
N ILE A 56 7.64 0.15 -5.05
CA ILE A 56 6.29 0.51 -4.63
C ILE A 56 6.21 0.47 -3.12
N LYS A 57 5.58 1.48 -2.53
CA LYS A 57 5.24 1.49 -1.11
C LYS A 57 3.84 2.03 -0.89
N PHE A 58 3.27 1.69 0.26
CA PHE A 58 1.98 2.23 0.67
C PHE A 58 2.00 2.70 2.12
N GLN A 59 1.10 3.63 2.43
CA GLN A 59 0.70 3.95 3.78
C GLN A 59 -0.81 3.96 3.85
N THR A 60 -1.37 3.54 4.97
CA THR A 60 -2.81 3.59 5.18
C THR A 60 -3.10 3.84 6.65
N PHE A 61 -4.17 4.57 6.92
CA PHE A 61 -4.75 4.73 8.25
C PHE A 61 -6.21 4.30 8.19
N GLY A 62 -6.60 3.40 9.09
CA GLY A 62 -7.89 2.70 9.12
C GLY A 62 -7.88 1.57 10.14
#